data_AF-A0A916QCQ6-F1
#
_entry.id   AF-A0A916QCQ6-F1
#
_cell.length_a   1.000
_cell.length_b   1.000
_cell.length_c   1.000
_cell.angle_alpha   90.00
_cell.angle_beta   90.00
_cell.angle_gamma   90.00
#
_symmetry.space_group_name_H-M   'P 1'
#
loop_
_entity.id
_entity.type
_entity.pdbx_description
1 polymer ?
#
loop_
_entity_poly.entity_id
_entity_poly.type
_entity_poly.pdbx_seq_one_letter_code
_entity_poly.pdbx_strand_id
1 'polypeptide(L)'
;MGKIAIRPDMRTAGGEVSDVLLNGRYVGGITLVYREGSRLSGSIQLERTSMTPAEKRKVLRYLQDYIHSFAAAIEAEDCDVIVTYSPFDQVIAMEHNVGEIQYFMEDPEGPDEELYQEDGTADAPLDHDPQRGPDPYEMESRDVEAYELVITGEHGDSVEYHIYGRNKRWLAEAFVTLQGADCFGEINWMIEPTPEQIEAGVDLLVSDFDDDYVDSFQLEVKHNGELLEIFELDHQDLAAYEDGASLLESRTSPYSVHLVRDDGDTLTYDIYSRENGNLPIGTATIDISEPMITGYMDFREMNSEEDREKIAALIMRELDKERDYDSFSLSVLYRNRLIDELLLENEAAL
;
A
#
# COMPACT_ATOMS: atom_id res chain seq x y z
N MET A 1 9.40 -1.89 41.42
CA MET A 1 9.69 -2.54 40.11
C MET A 1 8.36 -2.93 39.51
N GLY A 2 8.09 -2.58 38.26
CA GLY A 2 6.83 -2.94 37.63
C GLY A 2 6.75 -4.44 37.38
N LYS A 3 5.60 -5.06 37.65
CA LYS A 3 5.36 -6.48 37.38
C LYS A 3 4.81 -6.62 35.96
N ILE A 4 5.59 -7.22 35.08
CA ILE A 4 5.16 -7.56 33.71
C ILE A 4 4.61 -8.99 33.76
N ALA A 5 3.48 -9.23 33.10
CA ALA A 5 2.88 -10.55 32.99
C ALA A 5 2.32 -10.75 31.58
N ILE A 6 2.37 -11.98 31.09
CA ILE A 6 1.68 -12.40 29.87
C ILE A 6 0.50 -13.27 30.30
N ARG A 7 -0.70 -12.93 29.82
CA ARG A 7 -1.94 -13.65 30.11
C ARG A 7 -2.45 -14.27 28.80
N PRO A 8 -2.41 -15.60 28.66
CA PRO A 8 -3.04 -16.27 27.53
C PRO A 8 -4.54 -15.97 27.49
N ASP A 9 -5.00 -15.49 26.35
CA ASP A 9 -6.42 -15.26 26.08
C ASP A 9 -6.99 -16.45 25.28
N MET A 10 -6.31 -16.81 24.19
CA MET A 10 -6.67 -17.96 23.35
C MET A 10 -5.44 -18.80 23.02
N ARG A 11 -5.54 -20.12 23.11
CA ARG A 11 -4.46 -21.04 22.70
C ARG A 11 -5.00 -22.24 21.96
N THR A 12 -4.39 -22.55 20.83
CA THR A 12 -4.66 -23.73 20.00
C THR A 12 -3.41 -24.59 19.89
N ALA A 13 -3.48 -25.69 19.14
CA ALA A 13 -2.33 -26.56 18.88
C ALA A 13 -1.26 -25.91 17.99
N GLY A 14 -1.59 -24.83 17.27
CA GLY A 14 -0.69 -24.17 16.33
C GLY A 14 -0.62 -22.65 16.50
N GLY A 15 -1.14 -22.10 17.59
CA GLY A 15 -1.10 -20.67 17.83
C GLY A 15 -1.55 -20.25 19.23
N GLU A 16 -1.19 -19.03 19.61
CA GLU A 16 -1.54 -18.41 20.89
C GLU A 16 -1.79 -16.92 20.70
N VAL A 17 -2.88 -16.42 21.27
CA VAL A 17 -3.15 -15.00 21.48
C VAL A 17 -3.06 -14.72 22.98
N SER A 18 -2.25 -13.74 23.34
CA SER A 18 -1.81 -13.48 24.70
C SER A 18 -1.79 -11.98 24.99
N ASP A 19 -2.35 -11.54 26.11
CA ASP A 19 -2.29 -10.15 26.54
C ASP A 19 -0.99 -9.85 27.30
N VAL A 20 -0.43 -8.67 27.06
CA VAL A 20 0.70 -8.12 27.82
C VAL A 20 0.16 -7.17 28.87
N LEU A 21 0.49 -7.46 30.13
CA LEU A 21 0.07 -6.69 31.29
C LEU A 21 1.28 -6.04 31.96
N LEU A 22 1.24 -4.73 32.16
CA LEU A 22 2.18 -3.99 32.99
C LEU A 22 1.46 -3.52 34.25
N ASN A 23 1.87 -4.01 35.42
CA ASN A 23 1.24 -3.72 36.71
C ASN A 23 -0.27 -4.05 36.73
N GLY A 24 -0.70 -5.04 35.96
CA GLY A 24 -2.10 -5.43 35.83
C GLY A 24 -2.91 -4.61 34.83
N ARG A 25 -2.32 -3.59 34.20
CA ARG A 25 -2.93 -2.83 33.10
C ARG A 25 -2.53 -3.44 31.76
N TYR A 26 -3.49 -3.56 30.85
CA TYR A 26 -3.24 -3.94 29.46
C TYR A 26 -2.32 -2.91 28.78
N VAL A 27 -1.27 -3.41 28.13
CA VAL A 27 -0.30 -2.58 27.40
C VAL A 27 -0.02 -3.11 25.99
N GLY A 28 -0.75 -4.13 25.54
CA GLY A 28 -0.57 -4.72 24.23
C GLY A 28 -0.92 -6.20 24.18
N GLY A 29 -0.83 -6.78 23.00
CA GLY A 29 -1.10 -8.19 22.72
C GLY A 29 0.06 -8.86 21.99
N ILE A 30 0.05 -10.19 22.04
CA ILE A 30 0.96 -11.09 21.34
C ILE A 30 0.08 -12.07 20.57
N THR A 31 0.33 -12.21 19.27
CA THR A 31 -0.25 -13.27 18.44
C THR A 31 0.89 -14.10 17.88
N LEU A 32 0.93 -15.39 18.24
CA LEU A 32 1.92 -16.34 17.76
C LEU A 32 1.23 -17.45 16.99
N VAL A 33 1.82 -17.85 15.87
CA VAL A 33 1.48 -19.04 15.09
C VAL A 33 2.74 -19.90 15.03
N TYR A 34 2.61 -21.19 15.32
CA TYR A 34 3.77 -22.06 15.41
C TYR A 34 3.47 -23.49 14.98
N ARG A 35 4.49 -24.14 14.44
CA ARG A 35 4.56 -25.59 14.24
C ARG A 35 5.75 -26.11 15.03
N GLU A 36 5.49 -27.00 15.99
CA GLU A 36 6.54 -27.63 16.80
C GLU A 36 7.59 -28.31 15.91
N GLY A 37 8.86 -28.15 16.27
CA GLY A 37 10.00 -28.69 15.53
C GLY A 37 10.28 -28.02 14.18
N SER A 38 9.64 -26.89 13.88
CA SER A 38 9.76 -26.25 12.58
C SER A 38 9.89 -24.74 12.71
N ARG A 39 8.79 -24.00 12.90
CA ARG A 39 8.83 -22.53 12.82
C ARG A 39 7.87 -21.88 13.80
N LEU A 40 8.27 -20.71 14.27
CA LEU A 40 7.45 -19.76 15.02
C LEU A 40 7.37 -18.45 14.23
N SER A 41 6.16 -17.95 14.01
CA SER A 41 5.91 -16.63 13.43
C SER A 41 4.88 -15.86 14.26
N GLY A 42 4.91 -14.54 14.25
CA GLY A 42 3.89 -13.76 14.94
C GLY A 42 4.12 -12.26 15.03
N SER A 43 3.26 -11.61 15.79
CA SER A 43 3.30 -10.18 16.02
C SER A 43 3.07 -9.82 17.49
N ILE A 44 3.67 -8.71 17.91
CA ILE A 44 3.48 -8.10 19.22
C ILE A 44 3.06 -6.65 18.97
N GLN A 45 1.83 -6.31 19.35
CA GLN A 45 1.31 -4.95 19.26
C GLN A 45 1.30 -4.31 20.65
N LEU A 46 2.05 -3.22 20.84
CA LEU A 46 2.15 -2.51 22.12
C LEU A 46 1.51 -1.12 22.05
N GLU A 47 0.75 -0.78 23.08
CA GLU A 47 0.05 0.51 23.19
C GLU A 47 0.97 1.64 23.64
N ARG A 48 1.11 2.67 22.80
CA ARG A 48 1.99 3.82 23.05
C ARG A 48 1.57 4.70 24.22
N THR A 49 0.28 4.95 24.38
CA THR A 49 -0.27 5.87 25.39
C THR A 49 -0.24 5.29 26.81
N SER A 50 -0.08 3.96 26.92
CA SER A 50 -0.17 3.25 28.21
C SER A 50 1.17 3.06 28.92
N MET A 51 2.29 3.52 28.34
CA MET A 51 3.64 3.26 28.86
C MET A 51 4.60 4.43 28.67
N THR A 52 5.50 4.63 29.65
CA THR A 52 6.65 5.52 29.48
C THR A 52 7.76 4.87 28.61
N PRO A 53 8.68 5.65 28.00
CA PRO A 53 9.81 5.08 27.25
C PRO A 53 10.72 4.15 28.07
N ALA A 54 10.81 4.37 29.39
CA ALA A 54 11.56 3.52 30.30
C ALA A 54 10.84 2.18 30.57
N GLU A 55 9.51 2.17 30.59
CA GLU A 55 8.68 0.98 30.73
C GLU A 55 8.66 0.18 29.43
N LYS A 56 8.51 0.83 28.27
CA LYS A 56 8.62 0.20 26.95
C LYS A 56 9.88 -0.67 26.86
N ARG A 57 11.05 -0.13 27.20
CA ARG A 57 12.32 -0.88 27.15
C ARG A 57 12.34 -2.12 28.06
N LYS A 58 11.63 -2.08 29.19
CA LYS A 58 11.53 -3.23 30.11
C LYS A 58 10.56 -4.28 29.58
N VAL A 59 9.41 -3.83 29.07
CA VAL A 59 8.39 -4.68 28.45
C VAL A 59 8.96 -5.40 27.24
N LEU A 60 9.60 -4.67 26.32
CA LEU A 60 10.24 -5.27 25.15
C LEU A 60 11.27 -6.33 25.51
N ARG A 61 12.13 -6.07 26.49
CA ARG A 61 13.11 -7.06 26.95
C ARG A 61 12.44 -8.31 27.52
N TYR A 62 11.42 -8.13 28.35
CA TYR A 62 10.67 -9.24 28.92
C TYR A 62 9.99 -10.09 27.84
N LEU A 63 9.41 -9.45 26.83
CA LEU A 63 8.76 -10.12 25.71
C LEU A 63 9.76 -10.86 24.83
N GLN A 64 10.90 -10.24 24.52
CA GLN A 64 11.98 -10.89 23.80
C GLN A 64 12.47 -12.15 24.53
N ASP A 65 12.70 -12.05 25.85
CA ASP A 65 13.10 -13.20 26.67
C ASP A 65 12.03 -14.31 26.66
N TYR A 66 10.74 -13.94 26.68
CA TYR A 66 9.63 -14.87 26.57
C TYR A 66 9.59 -15.58 25.22
N ILE A 67 9.67 -14.84 24.10
CA ILE A 67 9.64 -15.40 22.74
C ILE A 67 10.82 -16.35 22.53
N HIS A 68 12.03 -15.96 22.93
CA HIS A 68 13.20 -16.85 22.82
C HIS A 68 13.04 -18.12 23.65
N SER A 69 12.51 -18.00 24.88
CA SER A 69 12.26 -19.15 25.74
C SER A 69 11.20 -20.08 25.15
N PHE A 70 10.17 -19.50 24.54
CA PHE A 70 9.07 -20.23 23.93
C PHE A 70 9.49 -20.94 22.64
N ALA A 71 10.20 -20.25 21.74
CA ALA A 71 10.77 -20.83 20.52
C ALA A 71 11.70 -22.01 20.82
N ALA A 72 12.54 -21.88 21.85
CA ALA A 72 13.40 -22.97 22.32
C ALA A 72 12.59 -24.15 22.89
N ALA A 73 11.46 -23.89 23.55
CA ALA A 73 10.62 -24.94 24.14
C ALA A 73 9.86 -25.76 23.10
N ILE A 74 9.51 -25.16 21.95
CA ILE A 74 8.84 -25.84 20.84
C ILE A 74 9.81 -26.33 19.77
N GLU A 75 11.12 -26.23 20.01
CA GLU A 75 12.18 -26.61 19.06
C GLU A 75 12.01 -25.97 17.67
N ALA A 76 11.60 -24.70 17.63
CA ALA A 76 11.50 -23.97 16.37
C ALA A 76 12.89 -23.70 15.78
N GLU A 77 13.10 -24.09 14.53
CA GLU A 77 14.32 -23.82 13.77
C GLU A 77 14.37 -22.34 13.34
N ASP A 78 13.23 -21.81 12.91
CA ASP A 78 13.05 -20.42 12.50
C ASP A 78 12.08 -19.67 13.44
N CYS A 79 12.37 -18.40 13.73
CA CYS A 79 11.59 -17.58 14.66
C CYS A 79 11.54 -16.12 14.20
N ASP A 80 10.38 -15.70 13.70
CA ASP A 80 10.14 -14.33 13.25
C ASP A 80 8.98 -13.71 14.02
N VAL A 81 9.25 -12.67 14.82
CA VAL A 81 8.20 -11.96 15.56
C VAL A 81 8.37 -10.47 15.37
N ILE A 82 7.38 -9.85 14.74
CA ILE A 82 7.37 -8.41 14.47
C ILE A 82 6.83 -7.68 15.70
N VAL A 83 7.43 -6.54 16.06
CA VAL A 83 6.99 -5.74 17.21
C VAL A 83 6.63 -4.33 16.78
N THR A 84 5.37 -3.98 16.98
CA THR A 84 4.79 -2.68 16.66
C THR A 84 4.48 -1.91 17.93
N TYR A 85 4.64 -0.59 17.87
CA TYR A 85 4.42 0.32 19.00
C TYR A 85 3.73 1.59 18.53
N SER A 86 2.40 1.59 18.59
CA SER A 86 1.54 2.66 18.12
C SER A 86 0.37 2.87 19.09
N PRO A 87 -0.31 4.03 19.06
CA PRO A 87 -1.63 4.15 19.68
C PRO A 87 -2.65 3.30 18.91
N PHE A 88 -3.56 2.63 19.63
CA PHE A 88 -4.76 2.05 19.04
C PHE A 88 -5.70 3.17 18.59
N ASP A 89 -6.17 3.08 17.35
CA ASP A 89 -7.21 3.97 16.82
C ASP A 89 -8.60 3.54 17.30
N GLN A 90 -8.92 2.26 17.10
CA GLN A 90 -10.18 1.66 17.55
C GLN A 90 -9.99 0.20 18.00
N VAL A 91 -10.75 -0.21 19.02
CA VAL A 91 -10.86 -1.62 19.44
C VAL A 91 -12.29 -2.08 19.21
N ILE A 92 -12.49 -3.01 18.26
CA ILE A 92 -13.78 -3.60 17.97
C ILE A 92 -13.92 -4.89 18.80
N ALA A 93 -14.87 -4.90 19.73
CA ALA A 93 -15.16 -6.05 20.57
C ALA A 93 -16.67 -6.30 20.63
N MET A 94 -17.08 -7.56 20.74
CA MET A 94 -18.48 -7.92 21.01
C MET A 94 -18.92 -7.31 22.35
N GLU A 95 -20.18 -6.86 22.46
CA GLU A 95 -20.70 -6.13 23.64
C GLU A 95 -20.43 -6.84 24.99
N HIS A 96 -20.36 -8.17 25.00
CA HIS A 96 -20.09 -8.97 26.19
C HIS A 96 -18.60 -9.08 26.58
N ASN A 97 -17.68 -8.71 25.68
CA ASN A 97 -16.24 -8.67 25.89
C ASN A 97 -15.74 -7.29 26.34
N VAL A 98 -16.62 -6.29 26.38
CA VAL A 98 -16.34 -4.93 26.89
C VAL A 98 -16.31 -4.97 28.44
N GLY A 99 -15.32 -5.64 29.00
CA GLY A 99 -14.98 -5.54 30.41
C GLY A 99 -14.16 -4.27 30.66
N GLU A 100 -14.77 -3.28 31.33
CA GLU A 100 -14.17 -2.04 31.87
C GLU A 100 -12.83 -1.60 31.23
N ILE A 101 -12.87 -1.08 30.01
CA ILE A 101 -11.80 -0.19 29.53
C ILE A 101 -11.99 1.14 30.28
N GLN A 102 -11.36 1.26 31.45
CA GLN A 102 -11.39 2.49 32.23
C GLN A 102 -10.52 3.56 31.55
N TYR A 103 -11.23 4.46 30.86
CA TYR A 103 -10.81 5.80 30.41
C TYR A 103 -9.70 5.87 29.35
N PHE A 104 -10.10 6.21 28.13
CA PHE A 104 -9.31 7.04 27.25
C PHE A 104 -9.24 8.43 27.90
N MET A 105 -8.04 8.90 28.27
CA MET A 105 -7.85 10.33 28.51
C MET A 105 -7.90 10.99 27.13
N GLU A 106 -8.92 11.80 26.88
CA GLU A 106 -8.86 12.85 25.86
C GLU A 106 -7.64 13.72 26.19
N ASP A 107 -6.60 13.66 25.37
CA ASP A 107 -5.51 14.63 25.45
C ASP A 107 -6.01 15.91 24.75
N PRO A 108 -5.97 17.07 25.43
CA PRO A 108 -6.40 18.32 24.85
C PRO A 108 -5.39 18.76 23.79
N GLU A 109 -5.90 19.31 22.69
CA GLU A 109 -5.11 19.97 21.65
C GLU A 109 -3.95 20.78 22.24
N GLY A 110 -2.72 20.47 21.80
CA GLY A 110 -1.49 21.18 22.15
C GLY A 110 -0.45 21.06 21.03
N PRO A 111 0.33 22.12 20.75
CA PRO A 111 0.76 22.48 19.41
C PRO A 111 2.13 21.92 18.98
N ASP A 112 2.31 21.84 17.65
CA ASP A 112 3.53 21.90 16.84
C ASP A 112 4.87 21.84 17.59
N GLU A 113 5.59 20.71 17.50
CA GLU A 113 7.02 20.65 17.83
C GLU A 113 7.88 20.76 16.57
N GLU A 114 8.60 21.89 16.53
CA GLU A 114 9.50 22.40 15.51
C GLU A 114 10.76 21.54 15.30
N LEU A 115 11.16 21.47 14.02
CA LEU A 115 12.53 21.64 13.49
C LEU A 115 13.71 21.32 14.43
N TYR A 116 14.41 20.21 14.13
CA TYR A 116 15.84 20.10 14.38
C TYR A 116 16.61 20.41 13.10
N GLN A 117 17.15 21.64 13.05
CA GLN A 117 18.27 22.00 12.17
C GLN A 117 19.57 21.50 12.80
N GLU A 118 20.44 20.87 12.01
CA GLU A 118 21.87 20.85 12.29
C GLU A 118 22.64 21.21 11.02
N ASP A 119 23.43 22.27 11.17
CA ASP A 119 24.22 23.00 10.16
C ASP A 119 25.62 22.37 10.00
N GLY A 120 26.17 22.42 8.78
CA GLY A 120 27.59 22.76 8.62
C GLY A 120 28.47 21.95 7.68
N THR A 121 28.66 22.49 6.46
CA THR A 121 29.91 22.55 5.65
C THR A 121 30.37 21.30 4.86
N ALA A 122 30.90 21.33 3.63
CA ALA A 122 31.21 22.38 2.64
C ALA A 122 31.47 21.76 1.24
N ASP A 123 31.20 22.55 0.20
CA ASP A 123 31.82 22.67 -1.13
C ASP A 123 32.32 21.43 -1.91
N ALA A 124 31.69 21.20 -3.08
CA ALA A 124 32.39 20.97 -4.34
C ALA A 124 31.48 21.30 -5.55
N PRO A 125 31.86 22.20 -6.47
CA PRO A 125 31.12 22.44 -7.71
C PRO A 125 31.58 21.44 -8.77
N LEU A 126 30.66 20.65 -9.35
CA LEU A 126 30.95 19.81 -10.51
C LEU A 126 30.66 20.57 -11.81
N ASP A 127 31.69 20.61 -12.64
CA ASP A 127 31.80 21.30 -13.91
C ASP A 127 30.70 20.92 -14.91
N HIS A 128 30.12 21.97 -15.51
CA HIS A 128 29.21 21.91 -16.64
C HIS A 128 30.05 21.75 -17.93
N ASP A 129 30.10 20.54 -18.50
CA ASP A 129 30.70 20.33 -19.84
C ASP A 129 29.70 20.76 -20.94
N PRO A 130 30.01 21.76 -21.80
CA PRO A 130 29.06 22.32 -22.77
C PRO A 130 28.96 21.56 -24.11
N GLN A 131 29.42 20.31 -24.22
CA GLN A 131 29.61 19.66 -25.54
C GLN A 131 28.86 18.35 -25.79
N ARG A 132 27.82 18.02 -25.02
CA ARG A 132 26.89 16.94 -25.39
C ARG A 132 25.74 17.49 -26.23
N GLY A 133 25.82 17.29 -27.55
CA GLY A 133 24.74 17.62 -28.48
C GLY A 133 23.45 16.84 -28.18
N PRO A 134 22.29 17.31 -28.69
CA PRO A 134 20.99 16.75 -28.36
C PRO A 134 20.89 15.29 -28.86
N ASP A 135 20.45 14.41 -27.96
CA ASP A 135 20.17 13.01 -28.24
C ASP A 135 18.86 12.92 -29.05
N PRO A 136 18.77 12.20 -30.19
CA PRO A 136 17.60 12.21 -31.08
C PRO A 136 16.35 11.47 -30.55
N TYR A 137 16.29 11.15 -29.25
CA TYR A 137 15.20 10.39 -28.64
C TYR A 137 14.39 11.20 -27.61
N GLU A 138 14.40 12.54 -27.69
CA GLU A 138 13.33 13.36 -27.11
C GLU A 138 12.06 13.19 -27.95
N MET A 139 11.40 12.05 -27.80
CA MET A 139 9.99 11.92 -28.11
C MET A 139 9.24 12.65 -26.99
N GLU A 140 8.52 13.70 -27.37
CA GLU A 140 7.73 14.55 -26.49
C GLU A 140 7.00 13.75 -25.40
N SER A 141 7.51 13.83 -24.18
CA SER A 141 6.74 13.56 -22.97
C SER A 141 5.59 14.55 -22.95
N ARG A 142 4.42 14.17 -23.48
CA ARG A 142 3.18 14.89 -23.17
C ARG A 142 3.00 14.79 -21.66
N ASP A 143 3.08 15.91 -20.96
CA ASP A 143 2.70 16.04 -19.56
C ASP A 143 1.26 15.55 -19.39
N VAL A 144 1.08 14.30 -18.96
CA VAL A 144 -0.25 13.79 -18.59
C VAL A 144 -0.52 14.32 -17.18
N GLU A 145 -1.51 15.19 -17.05
CA GLU A 145 -1.93 15.75 -15.77
C GLU A 145 -2.45 14.61 -14.87
N ALA A 146 -1.89 14.45 -13.67
CA ALA A 146 -2.41 13.50 -12.69
C ALA A 146 -3.73 14.04 -12.10
N TYR A 147 -4.80 13.24 -12.20
CA TYR A 147 -6.11 13.49 -11.60
C TYR A 147 -6.31 12.57 -10.38
N GLU A 148 -7.10 13.04 -9.41
CA GLU A 148 -7.41 12.35 -8.16
C GLU A 148 -8.94 12.28 -8.02
N LEU A 149 -9.47 11.08 -7.76
CA LEU A 149 -10.89 10.83 -7.54
C LEU A 149 -11.15 10.67 -6.04
N VAL A 150 -12.19 11.32 -5.53
CA VAL A 150 -12.55 11.26 -4.11
C VAL A 150 -14.05 11.04 -3.97
N ILE A 151 -14.45 10.03 -3.21
CA ILE A 151 -15.85 9.77 -2.86
C ILE A 151 -16.29 10.81 -1.82
N THR A 152 -17.37 11.53 -2.12
CA THR A 152 -17.93 12.57 -1.24
C THR A 152 -19.28 12.23 -0.65
N GLY A 153 -19.96 11.21 -1.18
CA GLY A 153 -21.23 10.73 -0.66
C GLY A 153 -21.62 9.38 -1.22
N GLU A 154 -22.22 8.54 -0.38
CA GLU A 154 -22.81 7.27 -0.77
C GLU A 154 -24.24 7.16 -0.23
N HIS A 155 -25.18 6.88 -1.12
CA HIS A 155 -26.60 6.84 -0.84
C HIS A 155 -27.27 5.65 -1.52
N GLY A 156 -27.20 4.49 -0.87
CA GLY A 156 -27.80 3.25 -1.38
C GLY A 156 -27.03 2.77 -2.60
N ASP A 157 -27.67 2.81 -3.76
CA ASP A 157 -27.07 2.39 -5.04
C ASP A 157 -26.46 3.58 -5.82
N SER A 158 -26.34 4.75 -5.19
CA SER A 158 -25.77 5.96 -5.80
C SER A 158 -24.51 6.41 -5.07
N VAL A 159 -23.49 6.83 -5.82
CA VAL A 159 -22.21 7.33 -5.33
C VAL A 159 -21.91 8.69 -5.96
N GLU A 160 -21.40 9.62 -5.14
CA GLU A 160 -20.99 10.95 -5.54
C GLU A 160 -19.48 11.08 -5.44
N TYR A 161 -18.85 11.55 -6.51
CA TYR A 161 -17.41 11.70 -6.64
C TYR A 161 -17.01 13.12 -6.96
N HIS A 162 -15.84 13.52 -6.50
CA HIS A 162 -15.15 14.73 -6.92
C HIS A 162 -13.85 14.37 -7.65
N ILE A 163 -13.61 15.01 -8.78
CA ILE A 163 -12.37 14.90 -9.56
C ILE A 163 -11.52 16.14 -9.31
N TYR A 164 -10.29 15.93 -8.85
CA TYR A 164 -9.31 16.97 -8.56
C TYR A 164 -8.12 16.87 -9.51
N GLY A 165 -7.57 18.03 -9.92
CA GLY A 165 -6.30 18.09 -10.66
C GLY A 165 -5.09 18.18 -9.72
N ARG A 166 -3.87 18.07 -10.27
CA ARG A 166 -2.57 18.12 -9.57
C ARG A 166 -2.38 19.23 -8.51
N ASN A 167 -3.11 20.33 -8.62
CA ASN A 167 -3.07 21.46 -7.68
C ASN A 167 -4.15 21.39 -6.59
N LYS A 168 -4.79 20.23 -6.40
CA LYS A 168 -5.97 20.02 -5.54
C LYS A 168 -7.14 20.93 -5.89
N ARG A 169 -7.19 21.42 -7.13
CA ARG A 169 -8.35 22.18 -7.63
C ARG A 169 -9.43 21.20 -8.02
N TRP A 170 -10.62 21.41 -7.49
CA TRP A 170 -11.81 20.68 -7.91
C TRP A 170 -12.17 21.04 -9.36
N LEU A 171 -12.20 20.04 -10.23
CA LEU A 171 -12.40 20.19 -11.67
C LEU A 171 -13.80 19.74 -12.09
N ALA A 172 -14.28 18.64 -11.52
CA ALA A 172 -15.59 18.08 -11.84
C ALA A 172 -16.19 17.32 -10.66
N GLU A 173 -17.50 17.15 -10.70
CA GLU A 173 -18.26 16.25 -9.82
C GLU A 173 -18.92 15.18 -10.68
N ALA A 174 -18.91 13.93 -10.22
CA ALA A 174 -19.59 12.83 -10.90
C ALA A 174 -20.64 12.23 -9.96
N PHE A 175 -21.82 11.96 -10.50
CA PHE A 175 -22.90 11.28 -9.80
C PHE A 175 -23.18 9.99 -10.54
N VAL A 176 -23.01 8.87 -9.86
CA VAL A 176 -23.16 7.54 -10.45
C VAL A 176 -24.23 6.77 -9.70
N THR A 177 -25.05 5.99 -10.41
CA THR A 177 -26.11 5.16 -9.85
C THR A 177 -26.08 3.78 -10.50
N LEU A 178 -25.97 2.76 -9.67
CA LEU A 178 -26.01 1.36 -10.09
C LEU A 178 -27.45 0.87 -10.12
N GLN A 179 -27.83 0.21 -11.21
CA GLN A 179 -29.09 -0.51 -11.33
C GLN A 179 -28.84 -1.93 -11.84
N GLY A 180 -28.62 -2.87 -10.91
CA GLY A 180 -28.24 -4.23 -11.29
C GLY A 180 -26.79 -4.25 -11.74
N ALA A 181 -26.54 -4.68 -12.99
CA ALA A 181 -25.21 -4.67 -13.62
C ALA A 181 -25.00 -3.46 -14.55
N ASP A 182 -25.99 -2.57 -14.66
CA ASP A 182 -25.90 -1.36 -15.49
C ASP A 182 -25.59 -0.14 -14.61
N CYS A 183 -24.61 0.64 -15.03
CA CYS A 183 -24.14 1.83 -14.34
C CYS A 183 -24.52 3.10 -15.12
N PHE A 184 -25.26 4.00 -14.47
CA PHE A 184 -25.68 5.27 -15.06
C PHE A 184 -25.03 6.41 -14.30
N GLY A 185 -24.38 7.34 -14.98
CA GLY A 185 -23.74 8.45 -14.32
C GLY A 185 -23.73 9.75 -15.11
N GLU A 186 -23.45 10.84 -14.41
CA GLU A 186 -23.28 12.15 -14.99
C GLU A 186 -22.00 12.79 -14.44
N ILE A 187 -21.12 13.28 -15.31
CA ILE A 187 -19.90 14.02 -14.95
C ILE A 187 -20.12 15.50 -15.27
N ASN A 188 -20.24 16.33 -14.24
CA ASN A 188 -20.41 17.77 -14.34
C ASN A 188 -19.07 18.48 -14.13
N TRP A 189 -18.53 19.02 -15.22
CA TRP A 189 -17.33 19.84 -15.19
C TRP A 189 -17.65 21.26 -14.75
N MET A 190 -16.84 21.77 -13.82
CA MET A 190 -16.93 23.14 -13.29
C MET A 190 -16.11 24.14 -14.13
N ILE A 191 -15.22 23.63 -14.97
CA ILE A 191 -14.36 24.37 -15.90
C ILE A 191 -14.46 23.67 -17.25
N GLU A 192 -14.39 24.41 -18.35
CA GLU A 192 -14.44 23.84 -19.70
C GLU A 192 -13.31 22.82 -19.88
N PRO A 193 -13.64 21.51 -20.03
CA PRO A 193 -12.63 20.48 -20.16
C PRO A 193 -12.13 20.37 -21.59
N THR A 194 -10.88 19.96 -21.78
CA THR A 194 -10.41 19.51 -23.11
C THR A 194 -10.89 18.07 -23.36
N PRO A 195 -10.96 17.61 -24.63
CA PRO A 195 -11.31 16.23 -24.93
C PRO A 195 -10.44 15.21 -24.18
N GLU A 196 -9.14 15.48 -24.03
CA GLU A 196 -8.26 14.60 -23.26
C GLU A 196 -8.59 14.55 -21.77
N GLN A 197 -9.10 15.65 -21.20
CA GLN A 197 -9.54 15.71 -19.79
C GLN A 197 -10.85 14.97 -19.58
N ILE A 198 -11.75 15.02 -20.58
CA ILE A 198 -13.00 14.26 -20.56
C ILE A 198 -12.68 12.77 -20.55
N GLU A 199 -11.85 12.29 -21.48
CA GLU A 199 -11.41 10.89 -21.53
C GLU A 199 -10.76 10.48 -20.21
N ALA A 200 -9.76 11.23 -19.72
CA ALA A 200 -9.08 10.89 -18.46
C ALA A 200 -10.03 10.87 -17.24
N GLY A 201 -11.06 11.73 -17.22
CA GLY A 201 -12.05 11.73 -16.15
C GLY A 201 -13.02 10.56 -16.21
N VAL A 202 -13.37 10.10 -17.41
CA VAL A 202 -14.18 8.89 -17.63
C VAL A 202 -13.38 7.66 -17.26
N ASP A 203 -12.13 7.54 -17.72
CA ASP A 203 -11.24 6.41 -17.42
C ASP A 203 -11.07 6.22 -15.92
N LEU A 204 -10.80 7.33 -15.21
CA LEU A 204 -10.61 7.33 -13.77
C LEU A 204 -11.89 6.95 -13.01
N LEU A 205 -13.06 7.35 -13.51
CA LEU A 205 -14.34 7.00 -12.91
C LEU A 205 -14.67 5.51 -13.13
N VAL A 206 -14.42 5.00 -14.33
CA VAL A 206 -14.68 3.59 -14.67
C VAL A 206 -13.76 2.66 -13.88
N SER A 207 -12.49 3.04 -13.66
CA SER A 207 -11.53 2.23 -12.88
C SER A 207 -11.89 2.05 -11.40
N ASP A 208 -12.79 2.86 -10.86
CA ASP A 208 -13.27 2.69 -9.47
C ASP A 208 -14.28 1.52 -9.33
N PHE A 209 -14.82 1.05 -10.45
CA PHE A 209 -15.81 -0.03 -10.48
C PHE A 209 -15.21 -1.33 -10.98
N ASP A 210 -15.59 -2.40 -10.31
CA ASP A 210 -15.21 -3.77 -10.63
C ASP A 210 -16.03 -4.28 -11.84
N ASP A 211 -15.31 -4.74 -12.87
CA ASP A 211 -15.87 -5.19 -14.14
C ASP A 211 -16.63 -6.52 -14.05
N ASP A 212 -16.42 -7.29 -12.97
CA ASP A 212 -17.23 -8.46 -12.65
C ASP A 212 -18.63 -8.09 -12.12
N TYR A 213 -18.81 -6.86 -11.63
CA TYR A 213 -20.09 -6.38 -11.07
C TYR A 213 -20.83 -5.43 -12.01
N VAL A 214 -20.15 -4.81 -12.97
CA VAL A 214 -20.74 -3.85 -13.91
C VAL A 214 -20.51 -4.26 -15.36
N ASP A 215 -21.60 -4.55 -16.07
CA ASP A 215 -21.59 -4.99 -17.48
C ASP A 215 -21.61 -3.81 -18.47
N SER A 216 -22.16 -2.65 -18.06
CA SER A 216 -22.29 -1.49 -18.95
C SER A 216 -22.27 -0.15 -18.21
N PHE A 217 -21.73 0.88 -18.86
CA PHE A 217 -21.77 2.27 -18.39
C PHE A 217 -22.48 3.16 -19.39
N GLN A 218 -23.31 4.06 -18.88
CA GLN A 218 -23.84 5.21 -19.61
C GLN A 218 -23.52 6.48 -18.83
N LEU A 219 -22.55 7.25 -19.30
CA LEU A 219 -22.06 8.46 -18.64
C LEU A 219 -22.37 9.70 -19.47
N GLU A 220 -23.13 10.64 -18.90
CA GLU A 220 -23.39 11.95 -19.51
C GLU A 220 -22.35 12.98 -19.03
N VAL A 221 -21.54 13.51 -19.94
CA VAL A 221 -20.55 14.54 -19.64
C VAL A 221 -21.14 15.92 -19.91
N LYS A 222 -21.19 16.77 -18.89
CA LYS A 222 -21.81 18.09 -18.91
C LYS A 222 -20.83 19.17 -18.47
N HIS A 223 -20.98 20.38 -19.00
CA HIS A 223 -20.32 21.58 -18.48
C HIS A 223 -21.36 22.71 -18.40
N ASN A 224 -21.50 23.31 -17.21
CA ASN A 224 -22.55 24.32 -16.94
C ASN A 224 -23.99 23.88 -17.33
N GLY A 225 -24.28 22.57 -17.25
CA GLY A 225 -25.59 22.00 -17.62
C GLY A 225 -25.81 21.83 -19.13
N GLU A 226 -24.82 22.14 -19.98
CA GLU A 226 -24.82 21.77 -21.39
C GLU A 226 -24.18 20.40 -21.56
N LEU A 227 -24.90 19.48 -22.21
CA LEU A 227 -24.38 18.15 -22.54
C LEU A 227 -23.29 18.30 -23.59
N LEU A 228 -22.07 17.91 -23.24
CA LEU A 228 -20.93 17.88 -24.14
C LEU A 228 -20.91 16.57 -24.91
N GLU A 229 -21.00 15.45 -24.19
CA GLU A 229 -20.81 14.11 -24.74
C GLU A 229 -21.54 13.05 -23.91
N ILE A 230 -21.87 11.91 -24.53
CA ILE A 230 -22.41 10.74 -23.85
C ILE A 230 -21.47 9.58 -24.17
N PHE A 231 -20.97 8.92 -23.13
CA PHE A 231 -20.18 7.71 -23.24
C PHE A 231 -21.10 6.51 -22.94
N GLU A 232 -21.16 5.58 -23.88
CA GLU A 232 -21.80 4.29 -23.69
C GLU A 232 -20.71 3.24 -23.84
N LEU A 233 -20.39 2.55 -22.74
CA LEU A 233 -19.35 1.54 -22.68
C LEU A 233 -20.01 0.19 -22.40
N ASP A 234 -19.68 -0.80 -23.22
CA ASP A 234 -20.05 -2.19 -22.95
C ASP A 234 -18.88 -2.99 -22.36
N HIS A 235 -19.14 -4.22 -21.94
CA HIS A 235 -18.13 -5.11 -21.36
C HIS A 235 -16.85 -5.29 -22.22
N GLN A 236 -16.91 -5.16 -23.55
CA GLN A 236 -15.70 -5.21 -24.41
C GLN A 236 -14.90 -3.92 -24.33
N ASP A 237 -15.58 -2.78 -24.19
CA ASP A 237 -14.93 -1.49 -23.98
C ASP A 237 -14.31 -1.44 -22.58
N LEU A 238 -14.97 -1.98 -21.55
CA LEU A 238 -14.45 -2.05 -20.18
C LEU A 238 -13.13 -2.81 -20.08
N ALA A 239 -13.01 -3.96 -20.76
CA ALA A 239 -11.75 -4.70 -20.84
C ALA A 239 -10.62 -3.89 -21.52
N ALA A 240 -10.95 -2.99 -22.45
CA ALA A 240 -9.96 -2.09 -23.05
C ALA A 240 -9.55 -0.95 -22.11
N TYR A 241 -10.47 -0.49 -21.24
CA TYR A 241 -10.17 0.45 -20.18
C TYR A 241 -9.35 -0.19 -19.06
N GLU A 242 -9.50 -1.46 -18.75
CA GLU A 242 -8.63 -2.14 -17.79
C GLU A 242 -7.15 -2.13 -18.25
N ASP A 243 -6.89 -2.45 -19.52
CA ASP A 243 -5.53 -2.41 -20.11
C ASP A 243 -5.00 -0.96 -20.22
N GLY A 244 -5.89 0.01 -20.48
CA GLY A 244 -5.60 1.44 -20.57
C GLY A 244 -5.38 2.15 -19.22
N ALA A 245 -6.20 1.86 -18.21
CA ALA A 245 -6.11 2.33 -16.83
C ALA A 245 -4.83 1.81 -16.19
N SER A 246 -4.51 0.53 -16.44
CA SER A 246 -3.22 -0.04 -16.11
C SER A 246 -2.05 0.76 -16.72
N LEU A 247 -2.15 1.22 -17.98
CA LEU A 247 -1.14 2.11 -18.61
C LEU A 247 -1.12 3.53 -18.03
N LEU A 248 -2.26 4.08 -17.59
CA LEU A 248 -2.36 5.38 -16.92
C LEU A 248 -1.74 5.35 -15.52
N GLU A 249 -2.00 4.33 -14.71
CA GLU A 249 -1.38 4.10 -13.40
C GLU A 249 0.15 3.93 -13.50
N SER A 250 0.62 3.22 -14.52
CA SER A 250 2.06 3.08 -14.78
C SER A 250 2.70 4.38 -15.32
N ARG A 251 1.91 5.34 -15.80
CA ARG A 251 2.40 6.65 -16.28
C ARG A 251 2.30 7.75 -15.22
N THR A 252 1.44 7.60 -14.21
CA THR A 252 1.31 8.48 -13.04
C THR A 252 2.16 8.02 -11.86
N SER A 253 2.55 6.73 -11.80
CA SER A 253 3.44 6.23 -10.75
C SER A 253 4.83 6.90 -10.84
N PRO A 254 5.39 7.39 -9.71
CA PRO A 254 6.74 7.95 -9.68
C PRO A 254 7.84 6.89 -9.90
N TYR A 255 7.47 5.61 -10.01
CA TYR A 255 8.39 4.49 -10.18
C TYR A 255 8.21 3.80 -11.54
N SER A 256 9.29 3.21 -12.04
CA SER A 256 9.24 2.30 -13.19
C SER A 256 10.06 1.05 -12.93
N VAL A 257 9.60 -0.08 -13.45
CA VAL A 257 10.24 -1.39 -13.27
C VAL A 257 10.58 -1.93 -14.66
N HIS A 258 11.80 -2.44 -14.83
CA HIS A 258 12.26 -2.98 -16.11
C HIS A 258 12.91 -4.34 -15.92
N LEU A 259 12.45 -5.34 -16.68
CA LEU A 259 13.09 -6.65 -16.72
C LEU A 259 14.50 -6.52 -17.30
N VAL A 260 15.51 -6.89 -16.53
CA VAL A 260 16.92 -6.83 -16.94
C VAL A 260 17.54 -8.19 -17.15
N ARG A 261 16.95 -9.24 -16.57
CA ARG A 261 17.42 -10.61 -16.73
C ARG A 261 16.28 -11.61 -16.62
N ASP A 262 16.29 -12.56 -17.53
CA ASP A 262 15.43 -13.74 -17.54
C ASP A 262 16.33 -14.97 -17.64
N ASP A 263 16.37 -15.76 -16.56
CA ASP A 263 17.08 -17.04 -16.48
C ASP A 263 16.12 -18.25 -16.61
N GLY A 264 14.86 -18.03 -16.99
CA GLY A 264 13.83 -19.03 -17.24
C GLY A 264 13.00 -19.42 -16.00
N ASP A 265 13.65 -19.71 -14.88
CA ASP A 265 12.99 -19.95 -13.59
C ASP A 265 13.12 -18.76 -12.62
N THR A 266 13.94 -17.78 -12.98
CA THR A 266 14.22 -16.59 -12.18
C THR A 266 14.17 -15.34 -13.06
N LEU A 267 13.38 -14.35 -12.65
CA LEU A 267 13.27 -13.04 -13.30
C LEU A 267 13.91 -11.98 -12.41
N THR A 268 14.71 -11.09 -13.00
CA THR A 268 15.33 -9.96 -12.30
C THR A 268 14.89 -8.65 -12.93
N TYR A 269 14.37 -7.75 -12.09
CA TYR A 269 13.91 -6.43 -12.49
C TYR A 269 14.74 -5.34 -11.82
N ASP A 270 15.06 -4.28 -12.57
CA ASP A 270 15.61 -3.04 -12.02
C ASP A 270 14.46 -2.06 -11.75
N ILE A 271 14.47 -1.45 -10.56
CA ILE A 271 13.47 -0.48 -10.12
C ILE A 271 14.08 0.92 -10.18
N TYR A 272 13.37 1.85 -10.82
CA TYR A 272 13.78 3.24 -11.01
C TYR A 272 12.77 4.18 -10.37
N SER A 273 13.25 5.34 -9.91
CA SER A 273 12.41 6.47 -9.49
C SER A 273 12.62 7.62 -10.45
N ARG A 274 11.54 8.31 -10.81
CA ARG A 274 11.60 9.56 -11.59
C ARG A 274 12.37 10.66 -10.88
N GLU A 275 12.39 10.67 -9.55
CA GLU A 275 13.11 11.69 -8.76
C GLU A 275 14.64 11.51 -8.81
N ASN A 276 15.12 10.27 -8.96
CA ASN A 276 16.55 9.93 -8.93
C ASN A 276 17.19 9.75 -10.33
N GLY A 277 16.44 9.98 -11.41
CA GLY A 277 16.93 9.83 -12.79
C GLY A 277 17.21 8.38 -13.19
N ASN A 278 18.13 8.15 -14.15
CA ASN A 278 18.39 6.83 -14.75
C ASN A 278 19.13 5.82 -13.83
N LEU A 279 19.23 6.07 -12.52
CA LEU A 279 19.90 5.18 -11.58
C LEU A 279 18.86 4.26 -10.91
N PRO A 280 19.05 2.93 -10.92
CA PRO A 280 18.13 2.03 -10.26
C PRO A 280 18.25 2.20 -8.74
N ILE A 281 17.11 2.45 -8.11
CA ILE A 281 16.96 2.61 -6.66
C ILE A 281 16.84 1.26 -5.95
N GLY A 282 16.55 0.20 -6.70
CA GLY A 282 16.47 -1.16 -6.18
C GLY A 282 16.50 -2.21 -7.29
N THR A 283 16.57 -3.46 -6.88
CA THR A 283 16.51 -4.64 -7.75
C THR A 283 15.53 -5.64 -7.16
N ALA A 284 14.60 -6.14 -7.96
CA ALA A 284 13.74 -7.26 -7.58
C ALA A 284 14.26 -8.55 -8.21
N THR A 285 14.36 -9.63 -7.45
CA THR A 285 14.67 -10.97 -7.96
C THR A 285 13.52 -11.89 -7.57
N ILE A 286 12.97 -12.59 -8.56
CA ILE A 286 11.71 -13.31 -8.44
C ILE A 286 11.91 -14.71 -8.97
N ASP A 287 11.68 -15.70 -8.12
CA ASP A 287 11.66 -17.11 -8.45
C ASP A 287 10.25 -17.50 -8.89
N ILE A 288 10.14 -17.88 -10.17
CA ILE A 288 8.91 -18.30 -10.82
C ILE A 288 8.87 -19.82 -11.03
N SER A 289 9.72 -20.60 -10.38
CA SER A 289 9.77 -22.05 -10.56
C SER A 289 8.46 -22.74 -10.14
N GLU A 290 7.80 -22.23 -9.11
CA GLU A 290 6.57 -22.76 -8.53
C GLU A 290 5.35 -21.85 -8.81
N PRO A 291 4.10 -22.36 -8.69
CA PRO A 291 2.88 -21.55 -8.81
C PRO A 291 2.71 -20.51 -7.70
N MET A 292 3.35 -20.73 -6.55
CA MET A 292 3.51 -19.73 -5.49
C MET A 292 4.82 -19.00 -5.77
N ILE A 293 4.72 -17.85 -6.41
CA ILE A 293 5.89 -17.05 -6.80
C ILE A 293 6.47 -16.40 -5.56
N THR A 294 7.78 -16.52 -5.38
CA THR A 294 8.50 -15.90 -4.26
C THR A 294 9.61 -15.01 -4.77
N GLY A 295 9.81 -13.86 -4.16
CA GLY A 295 10.85 -12.94 -4.58
C GLY A 295 11.38 -12.08 -3.44
N TYR A 296 12.41 -11.31 -3.74
CA TYR A 296 12.89 -10.26 -2.86
C TYR A 296 13.19 -8.99 -3.63
N MET A 297 12.90 -7.84 -3.02
CA MET A 297 13.33 -6.52 -3.48
C MET A 297 14.50 -6.06 -2.61
N ASP A 298 15.65 -5.78 -3.20
CA ASP A 298 16.77 -5.13 -2.50
C ASP A 298 16.86 -3.66 -2.90
N PHE A 299 16.45 -2.79 -1.97
CA PHE A 299 16.51 -1.35 -2.14
C PHE A 299 17.88 -0.81 -1.69
N ARG A 300 18.43 0.06 -2.53
CA ARG A 300 19.67 0.82 -2.25
C ARG A 300 19.38 2.08 -1.46
N GLU A 301 18.17 2.61 -1.61
CA GLU A 301 17.67 3.81 -0.92
C GLU A 301 16.36 3.49 -0.19
N MET A 302 16.12 4.17 0.93
CA MET A 302 14.98 3.88 1.79
C MET A 302 13.74 4.56 1.21
N ASN A 303 12.75 3.76 0.82
CA ASN A 303 11.45 4.23 0.35
C ASN A 303 10.37 4.07 1.44
N SER A 304 9.26 4.80 1.31
CA SER A 304 8.11 4.67 2.20
C SER A 304 7.37 3.35 1.96
N GLU A 305 6.51 2.94 2.89
CA GLU A 305 5.67 1.75 2.75
C GLU A 305 4.72 1.86 1.55
N GLU A 306 4.12 3.04 1.37
CA GLU A 306 3.25 3.38 0.22
C GLU A 306 3.99 3.25 -1.12
N ASP A 307 5.30 3.55 -1.14
CA ASP A 307 6.13 3.36 -2.33
C ASP A 307 6.40 1.87 -2.63
N ARG A 308 6.54 1.03 -1.59
CA ARG A 308 6.84 -0.40 -1.73
C ARG A 308 5.66 -1.15 -2.31
N GLU A 309 4.45 -0.85 -1.84
CA GLU A 309 3.22 -1.42 -2.39
C GLU A 309 3.04 -1.02 -3.87
N LYS A 310 3.26 0.25 -4.21
CA LYS A 310 3.22 0.73 -5.60
C LYS A 310 4.23 0.00 -6.49
N ILE A 311 5.46 -0.20 -6.00
CA ILE A 311 6.50 -0.92 -6.76
C ILE A 311 6.15 -2.41 -6.86
N ALA A 312 5.58 -3.02 -5.83
CA ALA A 312 5.15 -4.41 -5.85
C ALA A 312 4.00 -4.63 -6.85
N ALA A 313 3.04 -3.72 -6.92
CA ALA A 313 1.97 -3.74 -7.92
C ALA A 313 2.54 -3.64 -9.36
N LEU A 314 3.52 -2.75 -9.58
CA LEU A 314 4.20 -2.68 -10.89
C LEU A 314 4.93 -3.98 -11.25
N ILE A 315 5.54 -4.65 -10.27
CA ILE A 315 6.20 -5.94 -10.46
C ILE A 315 5.18 -7.04 -10.79
N MET A 316 4.06 -7.11 -10.06
CA MET A 316 3.00 -8.09 -10.33
C MET A 316 2.48 -7.96 -11.75
N ARG A 317 2.19 -6.73 -12.19
CA ARG A 317 1.76 -6.50 -13.58
C ARG A 317 2.77 -6.96 -14.62
N GLU A 318 4.07 -6.77 -14.36
CA GLU A 318 5.11 -7.28 -15.25
C GLU A 318 5.25 -8.81 -15.20
N LEU A 319 4.88 -9.45 -14.07
CA LEU A 319 4.81 -10.90 -13.95
C LEU A 319 3.59 -11.50 -14.64
N ASP A 320 2.43 -10.85 -14.57
CA ASP A 320 1.18 -11.32 -15.19
C ASP A 320 1.31 -11.45 -16.72
N LYS A 321 2.21 -10.69 -17.33
CA LYS A 321 2.55 -10.80 -18.77
C LYS A 321 3.33 -12.06 -19.11
N GLU A 322 4.08 -12.59 -18.15
CA GLU A 322 5.00 -13.71 -18.34
C GLU A 322 4.37 -15.04 -17.89
N ARG A 323 3.61 -15.04 -16.79
CA ARG A 323 3.06 -16.28 -16.21
C ARG A 323 1.88 -16.05 -15.26
N ASP A 324 0.93 -16.98 -15.28
CA ASP A 324 -0.13 -17.10 -14.26
C ASP A 324 0.41 -17.67 -12.93
N TYR A 325 -0.01 -17.11 -11.80
CA TYR A 325 0.36 -17.56 -10.45
C TYR A 325 -0.80 -17.38 -9.47
N ASP A 326 -0.84 -18.23 -8.44
CA ASP A 326 -1.93 -18.22 -7.45
C ASP A 326 -1.67 -17.21 -6.32
N SER A 327 -0.40 -17.00 -5.98
CA SER A 327 0.02 -16.16 -4.87
C SER A 327 1.44 -15.65 -5.09
N PHE A 328 1.68 -14.43 -4.63
CA PHE A 328 2.95 -13.75 -4.77
C PHE A 328 3.43 -13.25 -3.40
N SER A 329 4.61 -13.74 -2.99
CA SER A 329 5.26 -13.31 -1.75
C SER A 329 6.57 -12.61 -2.06
N LEU A 330 6.75 -11.42 -1.48
CA LEU A 330 7.90 -10.59 -1.76
C LEU A 330 8.53 -10.05 -0.47
N SER A 331 9.77 -10.48 -0.21
CA SER A 331 10.59 -9.99 0.89
C SER A 331 11.28 -8.68 0.54
N VAL A 332 11.06 -7.62 1.31
CA VAL A 332 11.71 -6.33 1.07
C VAL A 332 12.95 -6.19 1.94
N LEU A 333 14.09 -5.97 1.29
CA LEU A 333 15.41 -5.83 1.86
C LEU A 333 15.89 -4.38 1.68
N TYR A 334 16.53 -3.85 2.72
CA TYR A 334 17.33 -2.62 2.61
C TYR A 334 18.69 -2.85 3.27
N ARG A 335 19.76 -2.65 2.49
CA ARG A 335 21.13 -2.96 2.92
C ARG A 335 21.28 -4.39 3.46
N ASN A 336 20.66 -5.35 2.76
CA ASN A 336 20.68 -6.77 3.11
C ASN A 336 20.06 -7.09 4.49
N ARG A 337 19.06 -6.30 4.91
CA ARG A 337 18.22 -6.58 6.08
C ARG A 337 16.76 -6.56 5.66
N LEU A 338 16.01 -7.58 6.06
CA LEU A 338 14.56 -7.62 5.88
C LEU A 338 13.94 -6.44 6.64
N ILE A 339 13.19 -5.62 5.90
CA ILE A 339 12.47 -4.46 6.43
C ILE A 339 10.97 -4.59 6.24
N ASP A 340 10.53 -5.48 5.35
CA ASP A 340 9.12 -5.70 5.03
C ASP A 340 8.90 -7.07 4.40
N GLU A 341 7.67 -7.54 4.43
CA GLU A 341 7.22 -8.73 3.70
C GLU A 341 5.82 -8.45 3.14
N LEU A 342 5.71 -8.45 1.81
CA LEU A 342 4.47 -8.23 1.09
C LEU A 342 3.93 -9.58 0.64
N LEU A 343 2.67 -9.85 0.96
CA LEU A 343 1.94 -11.00 0.45
C LEU A 343 0.75 -10.47 -0.34
N LEU A 344 0.70 -10.83 -1.63
CA LEU A 344 -0.35 -10.42 -2.54
C LEU A 344 -0.97 -11.69 -3.11
N GLU A 345 -2.29 -11.80 -3.02
CA GLU A 345 -3.05 -12.90 -3.60
C GLU A 345 -3.46 -12.47 -5.02
N ASN A 346 -3.30 -13.36 -6.00
CA ASN A 346 -3.71 -13.07 -7.37
C ASN A 346 -5.14 -13.59 -7.53
N GLU A 347 -6.10 -12.69 -7.78
CA GLU A 347 -7.52 -13.05 -7.91
C GLU A 347 -7.83 -13.75 -9.25
N ALA A 348 -6.85 -13.87 -10.15
CA ALA A 348 -6.99 -14.57 -11.45
C ALA A 348 -7.21 -16.10 -11.36
N ALA A 349 -7.33 -16.67 -10.17
CA ALA A 349 -7.48 -18.12 -9.94
C ALA A 349 -8.84 -18.53 -9.35
N LEU A 350 -9.95 -18.11 -9.96
CA LEU A 350 -11.29 -18.68 -9.71
C LEU A 350 -12.05 -19.07 -10.98
#